data_AF-G1Q2C4-F1
#
_entry.id   AF-G1Q2C4-F1
#
_cell.length_a   1.000
_cell.length_b   1.000
_cell.length_c   1.000
_cell.angle_alpha   90.00
_cell.angle_beta   90.00
_cell.angle_gamma   90.00
#
_symmetry.space_group_name_H-M   'P 1'
#
loop_
_entity.id
_entity.type
_entity.pdbx_description
1 polymer ?
#
loop_
_entity_poly.entity_id
_entity_poly.type
_entity_poly.pdbx_seq_one_letter_code
_entity_poly.pdbx_strand_id
1 'polypeptide(L)'
;MHPPPSAAAMDFSQNSLFGYTEDLQELTIIERPVRRSLKTPEEIERLTVDEDLGDIERAVYLLSAGQDIQGTSVIANLPFLMRQNPAETLRRVLPKVRVS
;
A
#
# COMPACT_ATOMS: atom_id res chain seq x y z
N MET A 1 -10.84 -33.65 -18.46
CA MET A 1 -11.08 -32.83 -17.25
C MET A 1 -9.84 -31.98 -17.02
N HIS A 2 -9.98 -30.67 -17.24
CA HIS A 2 -8.91 -29.68 -17.28
C HIS A 2 -8.69 -29.13 -15.86
N PRO A 3 -7.45 -29.02 -15.35
CA PRO A 3 -7.19 -28.33 -14.09
C PRO A 3 -7.32 -26.79 -14.27
N PRO A 4 -7.75 -26.06 -13.22
CA PRO A 4 -7.82 -24.60 -13.24
C PRO A 4 -6.42 -23.94 -13.31
N PRO A 5 -6.32 -22.71 -13.85
CA PRO A 5 -5.05 -22.10 -14.22
C PRO A 5 -4.22 -21.66 -13.00
N SER A 6 -2.91 -21.85 -13.14
CA SER A 6 -1.84 -21.42 -12.26
C SER A 6 -2.01 -19.97 -11.83
N ALA A 7 -2.08 -19.73 -10.50
CA ALA A 7 -1.92 -18.40 -9.94
C ALA A 7 -0.58 -17.85 -10.42
N ALA A 8 -0.64 -16.80 -11.24
CA ALA A 8 0.52 -16.12 -11.75
C ALA A 8 1.45 -15.75 -10.59
N ALA A 9 2.71 -16.14 -10.72
CA ALA A 9 3.77 -15.79 -9.79
C ALA A 9 3.77 -14.28 -9.57
N MET A 10 3.46 -13.85 -8.34
CA MET A 10 3.89 -12.54 -7.87
C MET A 10 5.41 -12.61 -7.78
N ASP A 11 6.10 -12.08 -8.79
CA ASP A 11 7.53 -11.78 -8.73
C ASP A 11 7.73 -10.59 -7.77
N PHE A 12 7.59 -10.87 -6.47
CA PHE A 12 8.14 -10.02 -5.44
C PHE A 12 9.65 -10.16 -5.57
N SER A 13 10.28 -9.19 -6.25
CA SER A 13 11.72 -9.08 -6.35
C SER A 13 12.33 -9.23 -4.94
N GLN A 14 12.87 -10.43 -4.68
CA GLN A 14 13.35 -10.91 -3.37
C GLN A 14 14.64 -10.21 -2.91
N ASN A 15 15.08 -9.15 -3.60
CA ASN A 15 16.45 -8.66 -3.50
C ASN A 15 16.68 -7.53 -2.49
N SER A 16 15.81 -7.34 -1.50
CA SER A 16 16.09 -6.40 -0.39
C SER A 16 15.40 -6.72 0.93
N LEU A 17 14.67 -7.84 1.06
CA LEU A 17 13.93 -8.13 2.30
C LEU A 17 14.84 -8.63 3.45
N PHE A 18 16.01 -9.19 3.12
CA PHE A 18 16.91 -9.82 4.09
C PHE A 18 17.61 -8.82 5.04
N GLY A 19 17.82 -7.58 4.61
CA GLY A 19 18.43 -6.54 5.48
C GLY A 19 17.45 -5.99 6.52
N TYR A 20 16.19 -5.77 6.13
CA TYR A 20 15.16 -5.25 7.04
C TYR A 20 14.76 -6.23 8.14
N THR A 21 15.00 -7.55 7.97
CA THR A 21 14.68 -8.55 8.99
C THR A 21 15.61 -8.51 10.20
N GLU A 22 16.84 -8.02 10.06
CA GLU A 22 17.77 -7.84 11.18
C GLU A 22 17.48 -6.55 11.96
N ASP A 23 17.13 -5.46 11.29
CA ASP A 23 16.69 -4.21 11.96
C ASP A 23 15.36 -4.39 12.72
N LEU A 24 14.46 -5.25 12.20
CA LEU A 24 13.22 -5.62 12.88
C LEU A 24 13.46 -6.49 14.13
N GLN A 25 14.57 -7.22 14.21
CA GLN A 25 14.93 -7.99 15.41
C GLN A 25 15.37 -7.07 16.55
N GLU A 26 15.97 -5.91 16.29
CA GLU A 26 16.31 -4.94 17.34
C GLU A 26 15.07 -4.29 17.97
N LEU A 27 13.96 -4.22 17.24
CA LEU A 27 12.66 -3.75 17.74
C LEU A 27 11.95 -4.75 18.68
N THR A 28 12.48 -5.96 18.88
CA THR A 28 11.88 -7.02 19.73
C THR A 28 11.98 -6.74 21.23
N ILE A 29 12.71 -5.71 21.66
CA ILE A 29 12.85 -5.33 23.08
C ILE A 29 11.53 -4.79 23.68
N ILE A 30 10.55 -4.42 22.84
CA ILE A 30 9.21 -4.05 23.30
C ILE A 30 8.22 -5.06 22.73
N GLU A 31 8.16 -6.25 23.33
CA GLU A 31 7.08 -7.22 23.14
C GLU A 31 5.77 -6.65 23.73
N ARG A 32 5.24 -5.57 23.13
CA ARG A 32 3.82 -5.24 23.29
C ARG A 32 3.06 -6.38 22.65
N PRO A 33 2.09 -7.00 23.35
CA PRO A 33 1.27 -8.03 22.73
C PRO A 33 0.69 -7.45 21.45
N VAL A 34 1.06 -8.03 20.30
CA VAL A 34 0.45 -7.72 19.02
C VAL A 34 -1.04 -7.88 19.26
N ARG A 35 -1.78 -6.78 19.33
CA ARG A 35 -3.24 -6.83 19.39
C ARG A 35 -3.68 -7.39 18.05
N ARG A 36 -3.72 -8.73 17.95
CA ARG A 36 -4.31 -9.48 16.84
C ARG A 36 -5.83 -9.38 16.88
N SER A 37 -6.36 -8.23 17.32
CA SER A 37 -7.76 -7.93 17.19
C SER A 37 -7.97 -7.61 15.72
N LEU A 38 -8.85 -8.36 15.08
CA LEU A 38 -9.31 -8.03 13.75
C LEU A 38 -9.94 -6.64 13.77
N LYS A 39 -9.86 -5.93 12.64
CA LYS A 39 -10.60 -4.69 12.47
C LYS A 39 -12.09 -4.97 12.58
N THR A 40 -12.82 -4.05 13.22
CA THR A 40 -14.28 -4.09 13.26
C THR A 40 -14.86 -3.96 11.85
N PRO A 41 -16.09 -4.44 11.60
CA PRO A 41 -16.75 -4.28 10.30
C PRO A 41 -16.80 -2.81 9.84
N GLU A 42 -17.05 -1.88 10.76
CA GLU A 42 -17.12 -0.45 10.49
C GLU A 42 -15.75 0.15 10.12
N GLU A 43 -14.68 -0.36 10.73
CA GLU A 43 -13.31 0.00 10.35
C GLU A 43 -12.94 -0.58 8.98
N ILE A 44 -13.37 -1.80 8.67
CA ILE A 44 -13.14 -2.41 7.36
C ILE A 44 -13.84 -1.59 6.28
N GLU A 45 -15.11 -1.26 6.47
CA GLU A 45 -15.89 -0.45 5.52
C GLU A 45 -15.23 0.91 5.27
N ARG A 46 -14.78 1.59 6.32
CA ARG A 46 -14.11 2.90 6.19
C ARG A 46 -12.76 2.85 5.49
N LEU A 47 -12.04 1.74 5.61
CA LEU A 47 -10.67 1.60 5.12
C LEU A 47 -10.58 0.85 3.79
N THR A 48 -11.70 0.32 3.31
CA THR A 48 -11.81 -0.30 1.99
C THR A 48 -12.08 0.79 0.97
N VAL A 49 -11.34 0.76 -0.13
CA VAL A 49 -11.55 1.68 -1.26
C VAL A 49 -12.29 0.93 -2.35
N ASP A 50 -13.18 1.64 -3.05
CA ASP A 50 -13.90 1.11 -4.22
C ASP A 50 -12.90 0.60 -5.29
N GLU A 51 -13.15 -0.59 -5.81
CA GLU A 51 -12.31 -1.26 -6.80
C GLU A 51 -12.41 -0.59 -8.18
N ASP A 52 -13.55 0.05 -8.47
CA ASP A 52 -13.77 0.78 -9.72
C ASP A 52 -13.12 2.18 -9.72
N LEU A 53 -12.52 2.59 -8.58
CA LEU A 53 -11.86 3.88 -8.45
C LEU A 53 -10.53 3.89 -9.24
N GLY A 54 -10.40 4.87 -10.13
CA GLY A 54 -9.20 5.06 -10.93
C GLY A 54 -7.93 5.22 -10.09
N ASP A 55 -6.78 4.80 -10.64
CA ASP A 55 -5.50 4.79 -9.94
C ASP A 55 -5.09 6.16 -9.37
N ILE A 56 -5.42 7.25 -10.08
CA ILE A 56 -5.16 8.62 -9.63
C ILE A 56 -6.09 9.00 -8.49
N GLU A 57 -7.39 8.79 -8.65
CA GLU A 57 -8.41 9.09 -7.63
C GLU A 57 -8.13 8.31 -6.34
N ARG A 58 -7.80 7.02 -6.48
CA ARG A 58 -7.41 6.14 -5.38
C ARG A 58 -6.17 6.65 -4.66
N ALA A 59 -5.11 7.01 -5.39
CA ALA A 59 -3.90 7.58 -4.81
C ALA A 59 -4.19 8.87 -4.02
N VAL A 60 -5.02 9.77 -4.57
CA VAL A 60 -5.40 11.03 -3.90
C VAL A 60 -6.23 10.76 -2.64
N TYR A 61 -7.19 9.82 -2.71
CA TYR A 61 -8.03 9.44 -1.58
C TYR A 61 -7.19 8.87 -0.43
N LEU A 62 -6.33 7.90 -0.73
CA LEU A 62 -5.47 7.24 0.25
C LEU A 62 -4.50 8.22 0.94
N LEU A 63 -3.94 9.17 0.19
CA LEU A 63 -3.06 10.19 0.76
C LEU A 63 -3.81 11.29 1.56
N SER A 64 -5.12 11.44 1.35
CA SER A 64 -5.91 12.50 2.01
C SER A 64 -6.70 12.00 3.22
N ALA A 65 -7.20 10.77 3.17
CA ALA A 65 -8.09 10.20 4.18
C ALA A 65 -7.71 8.77 4.61
N GLY A 66 -6.73 8.16 3.96
CA GLY A 66 -6.24 6.83 4.31
C GLY A 66 -5.37 6.83 5.56
N GLN A 67 -5.03 5.62 6.00
CA GLN A 67 -4.03 5.44 7.06
C GLN A 67 -2.62 5.60 6.50
N ASP A 68 -1.67 6.03 7.34
CA ASP A 68 -0.26 6.24 6.94
C ASP A 68 0.32 5.03 6.18
N ILE A 69 0.01 3.81 6.65
CA ILE A 69 0.47 2.57 6.01
C ILE A 69 -0.05 2.40 4.58
N GLN A 70 -1.22 2.93 4.25
CA GLN A 70 -1.78 2.91 2.89
C GLN A 70 -1.11 3.97 2.00
N GLY A 71 -0.69 5.10 2.59
CA GLY A 71 0.14 6.10 1.91
C GLY A 71 1.46 5.52 1.40
N THR A 72 2.09 4.61 2.16
CA THR A 72 3.28 3.88 1.72
C THR A 72 3.06 3.13 0.39
N SER A 73 1.90 2.50 0.21
CA SER A 73 1.55 1.82 -1.05
C SER A 73 1.47 2.81 -2.22
N VAL A 74 0.93 4.00 -2.00
CA VAL A 74 0.86 5.05 -3.03
C VAL A 74 2.26 5.53 -3.41
N ILE A 75 3.15 5.73 -2.44
CA ILE A 75 4.54 6.15 -2.69
C ILE A 75 5.28 5.09 -3.50
N ALA A 76 5.15 3.81 -3.13
CA ALA A 76 5.73 2.70 -3.88
C ALA A 76 5.20 2.62 -5.32
N ASN A 77 3.93 2.97 -5.53
CA ASN A 77 3.29 2.98 -6.85
C ASN A 77 3.51 4.27 -7.66
N LEU A 78 4.12 5.32 -7.07
CA LEU A 78 4.27 6.62 -7.72
C LEU A 78 5.01 6.57 -9.08
N PRO A 79 6.08 5.76 -9.26
CA PRO A 79 6.72 5.63 -10.58
C PRO A 79 5.80 5.10 -11.67
N PHE A 80 4.84 4.24 -11.31
CA PHE A 80 3.85 3.72 -12.25
C PHE A 80 2.82 4.79 -12.63
N LEU A 81 2.29 5.53 -11.65
CA LEU A 81 1.36 6.63 -11.87
C LEU A 81 1.98 7.71 -12.78
N MET A 82 3.26 8.04 -12.55
CA MET A 82 4.02 8.98 -13.37
C MET A 82 4.19 8.52 -14.82
N ARG A 83 4.25 7.20 -15.09
CA ARG A 83 4.33 6.66 -16.46
C ARG A 83 2.98 6.62 -17.15
N GLN A 84 1.91 6.34 -16.41
CA GLN A 84 0.56 6.28 -16.98
C GLN A 84 -0.03 7.66 -17.27
N ASN A 85 0.02 8.57 -16.29
CA ASN A 85 -0.56 9.90 -16.43
C ASN A 85 0.29 10.91 -15.63
N PRO A 86 1.41 11.39 -16.22
CA PRO A 86 2.33 12.29 -15.54
C PRO A 86 1.67 13.62 -15.17
N ALA A 87 0.80 14.15 -16.04
CA ALA A 87 0.15 15.44 -15.80
C ALA A 87 -0.73 15.41 -14.55
N GLU A 88 -1.59 14.40 -14.42
CA GLU A 88 -2.47 14.27 -13.26
C GLU A 88 -1.72 13.86 -12.00
N THR A 89 -0.70 13.01 -12.12
CA THR A 89 0.12 12.59 -10.98
C THR A 89 0.87 13.78 -10.36
N LEU A 90 1.49 14.62 -11.19
CA LEU A 90 2.19 15.83 -10.72
C LEU A 90 1.23 16.87 -10.11
N ARG A 91 0.02 17.02 -10.66
CA ARG A 91 -0.95 18.02 -10.19
C ARG A 91 -1.70 17.59 -8.94
N ARG A 92 -2.05 16.31 -8.80
CA ARG A 92 -3.01 15.84 -7.79
C ARG A 92 -2.37 14.96 -6.72
N VAL A 93 -1.44 14.08 -7.10
CA VAL A 93 -0.84 13.09 -6.20
C VAL A 93 0.40 13.66 -5.51
N LEU A 94 1.34 14.23 -6.28
CA LEU A 94 2.62 14.71 -5.75
C LEU A 94 2.48 15.78 -4.65
N PRO A 95 1.55 16.76 -4.74
CA PRO A 95 1.38 17.74 -3.67
C PRO A 95 0.98 17.13 -2.33
N LYS A 96 0.27 15.99 -2.36
CA LYS A 96 -0.19 15.26 -1.16
C LYS A 96 0.95 14.47 -0.52
N VAL A 97 1.80 13.84 -1.32
CA VAL A 97 3.00 13.12 -0.81
C VAL A 97 3.95 14.05 -0.07
N ARG A 98 4.04 15.33 -0.47
CA ARG A 98 4.97 16.30 0.15
C ARG A 98 4.50 16.85 1.49
N VAL A 99 3.24 16.64 1.87
CA VAL A 99 2.64 17.14 3.12
C VAL A 99 2.27 16.02 4.11
N SER A 100 2.42 14.76 3.69
CA SER A 100 2.24 13.56 4.52
C SER A 100 3.48 13.23 5.34
#